data_AF-A0A2E8DZB1-F1
#
_entry.id   AF-A0A2E8DZB1-F1
#
_cell.length_a   1.000
_cell.length_b   1.000
_cell.length_c   1.000
_cell.angle_alpha   90.00
_cell.angle_beta   90.00
_cell.angle_gamma   90.00
#
_symmetry.space_group_name_H-M   'P 1'
#
loop_
_entity.id
_entity.type
_entity.pdbx_description
1 polymer ?
#
loop_
_entity_poly.entity_id
_entity_poly.type
_entity_poly.pdbx_seq_one_letter_code
_entity_poly.pdbx_strand_id
1 'polypeptide(L)'
;MPSSYPTNNETAFTAKFRIIQNKRQDSDRSPQEKICMDFSATTAVKMAEWLMASAEQAEAEGTTIRVYSSKDNYTEEVGFSMWGGIWGTSGKFSPLKPESLPTKSVSSRGKENIPF
;
A
#
# COMPACT_ATOMS: atom_id res chain seq x y z
N MET A 1 5.78 33.07 -14.07
CA MET A 1 6.17 31.71 -14.49
C MET A 1 5.33 30.72 -13.68
N PRO A 2 4.26 30.12 -14.22
CA PRO A 2 3.59 29.02 -13.52
C PRO A 2 4.49 27.78 -13.60
N SER A 3 4.83 27.23 -12.43
CA SER A 3 5.64 26.02 -12.31
C SER A 3 4.83 24.80 -12.74
N SER A 4 5.26 24.13 -13.80
CA SER A 4 4.64 22.90 -14.32
C SER A 4 5.23 21.68 -13.63
N TYR A 5 4.87 21.45 -12.37
CA TYR A 5 5.02 20.11 -11.80
C TYR A 5 3.81 19.28 -12.24
N PRO A 6 3.97 18.11 -12.88
CA PRO A 6 2.87 17.20 -13.12
C PRO A 6 2.41 16.64 -11.78
N THR A 7 1.40 17.25 -11.17
CA THR A 7 0.78 16.76 -9.93
C THR A 7 -0.12 15.56 -10.23
N ASN A 8 0.47 14.44 -10.63
CA ASN A 8 -0.25 13.17 -10.71
C ASN A 8 -0.42 12.59 -9.29
N ASN A 9 -1.11 13.32 -8.40
CA ASN A 9 -1.50 12.87 -7.07
C ASN A 9 -2.67 11.87 -7.15
N GLU A 10 -2.56 10.87 -8.01
CA GLU A 10 -3.57 9.84 -8.13
C GLU A 10 -3.35 8.80 -7.03
N THR A 11 -4.39 8.55 -6.25
CA THR A 11 -4.40 7.49 -5.24
C THR A 11 -4.32 6.12 -5.93
N ALA A 12 -3.45 5.22 -5.45
CA ALA A 12 -3.30 3.87 -6.00
C ALA A 12 -4.56 3.00 -5.77
N PHE A 13 -5.07 3.03 -4.55
CA PHE A 13 -6.33 2.40 -4.17
C PHE A 13 -6.93 3.10 -2.94
N THR A 14 -8.22 2.91 -2.69
CA THR A 14 -8.85 3.33 -1.44
C THR A 14 -9.38 2.10 -0.73
N ALA A 15 -8.80 1.79 0.43
CA ALA A 15 -9.24 0.70 1.30
C ALA A 15 -9.93 1.29 2.53
N LYS A 16 -11.23 1.05 2.69
CA LYS A 16 -11.97 1.49 3.88
C LYS A 16 -11.82 0.45 4.99
N PHE A 17 -11.75 0.92 6.22
CA PHE A 17 -11.78 0.07 7.39
C PHE A 17 -12.78 0.58 8.43
N ARG A 18 -13.25 -0.33 9.28
CA ARG A 18 -14.14 -0.05 10.39
C ARG A 18 -13.55 -0.64 11.68
N ILE A 19 -13.65 0.11 12.76
CA ILE A 19 -13.37 -0.36 14.11
C ILE A 19 -14.67 -0.93 14.68
N ILE A 20 -14.61 -2.18 15.12
CA ILE A 20 -15.75 -2.93 15.64
C ILE A 20 -15.42 -3.38 17.05
N GLN A 21 -16.30 -3.08 18.00
CA GLN A 21 -16.15 -3.54 19.38
C GLN A 21 -16.07 -5.08 19.45
N ASN A 22 -15.08 -5.59 20.18
CA ASN A 22 -14.96 -7.01 20.41
C ASN A 22 -15.87 -7.46 21.57
N LYS A 23 -17.06 -7.94 21.23
CA LYS A 23 -18.06 -8.42 22.21
C LYS A 23 -17.72 -9.78 22.84
N ARG A 24 -16.78 -10.53 22.25
CA ARG A 24 -16.32 -11.84 22.76
C ARG A 24 -14.86 -11.72 23.12
N GLN A 25 -14.61 -11.41 24.39
CA GLN A 25 -13.28 -11.40 24.98
C GLN A 25 -13.12 -12.71 25.73
N ASP A 26 -12.57 -13.70 25.04
CA ASP A 26 -12.40 -15.06 25.58
C ASP A 26 -11.19 -15.14 26.53
N SER A 27 -10.38 -14.08 26.63
CA SER A 27 -9.28 -13.94 27.59
C SER A 27 -8.99 -12.46 27.90
N ASP A 28 -8.26 -12.20 28.99
CA ASP A 28 -7.78 -10.85 29.34
C ASP A 28 -6.78 -10.26 28.32
N ARG A 29 -6.24 -11.10 27.43
CA ARG A 29 -5.36 -10.66 26.33
C ARG A 29 -6.12 -10.37 25.05
N SER A 30 -7.43 -10.60 25.01
CA SER A 30 -8.25 -10.35 23.83
C SER A 30 -8.33 -8.85 23.56
N PRO A 31 -8.18 -8.41 22.30
CA PRO A 31 -8.26 -7.00 21.97
C PRO A 31 -9.67 -6.46 22.25
N GLN A 32 -9.76 -5.21 22.70
CA GLN A 32 -11.03 -4.55 22.98
C GLN A 32 -11.83 -4.25 21.70
N GLU A 33 -11.12 -4.02 20.59
CA GLU A 33 -11.69 -3.68 19.30
C GLU A 33 -11.02 -4.49 18.19
N LYS A 34 -11.71 -4.62 17.06
CA LYS A 34 -11.24 -5.30 15.85
C LYS A 34 -11.28 -4.32 14.69
N ILE A 35 -10.32 -4.42 13.78
CA ILE A 35 -10.35 -3.72 12.50
C ILE A 35 -10.95 -4.66 11.45
N CYS A 36 -11.95 -4.20 10.74
CA CYS A 36 -12.56 -4.87 9.59
C CYS A 36 -12.25 -4.07 8.34
N MET A 37 -11.68 -4.74 7.32
CA MET A 37 -11.38 -4.15 6.02
C MET A 37 -12.17 -4.91 4.96
N ASP A 38 -12.98 -4.20 4.19
CA ASP A 38 -13.78 -4.77 3.12
C ASP A 38 -13.17 -4.38 1.77
N PHE A 39 -12.88 -5.37 0.92
CA PHE A 39 -12.30 -5.16 -0.40
C PHE A 39 -13.20 -5.74 -1.49
N SER A 40 -13.41 -4.97 -2.56
CA SER A 40 -13.84 -5.57 -3.83
C SER A 40 -12.66 -6.29 -4.49
N ALA A 41 -12.95 -7.28 -5.33
CA ALA A 41 -11.91 -8.01 -6.07
C ALA A 41 -10.96 -7.05 -6.83
N THR A 42 -11.51 -6.02 -7.49
CA THR A 42 -10.71 -5.00 -8.18
C THR A 42 -9.81 -4.20 -7.25
N THR A 43 -10.29 -3.85 -6.06
CA THR A 43 -9.49 -3.10 -5.08
C THR A 43 -8.38 -3.97 -4.51
N ALA A 44 -8.66 -5.26 -4.29
CA ALA A 44 -7.66 -6.21 -3.82
C ALA A 44 -6.50 -6.38 -4.81
N VAL A 45 -6.79 -6.47 -6.12
CA VAL A 45 -5.75 -6.54 -7.17
C VAL A 45 -4.87 -5.28 -7.15
N LYS A 46 -5.47 -4.09 -7.16
CA LYS A 46 -4.73 -2.81 -7.11
C LYS A 46 -3.85 -2.68 -5.86
N MET A 47 -4.38 -3.13 -4.72
CA MET A 47 -3.62 -3.14 -3.47
C MET A 47 -2.43 -4.11 -3.54
N ALA A 48 -2.61 -5.30 -4.10
CA ALA A 48 -1.53 -6.27 -4.27
C ALA A 48 -0.42 -5.71 -5.18
N GLU A 49 -0.76 -5.16 -6.34
CA GLU A 49 0.19 -4.52 -7.25
C GLU A 49 0.99 -3.41 -6.55
N TRP A 50 0.30 -2.57 -5.77
CA TRP A 50 0.93 -1.48 -5.03
C TRP A 50 1.88 -1.97 -3.93
N LEU A 51 1.48 -3.00 -3.18
CA LEU A 51 2.31 -3.58 -2.12
C LEU A 51 3.59 -4.20 -2.68
N MET A 52 3.50 -4.90 -3.81
CA MET A 52 4.66 -5.48 -4.49
C MET A 52 5.63 -4.38 -4.94
N ALA A 53 5.13 -3.34 -5.61
CA ALA A 53 5.95 -2.21 -6.05
C ALA A 53 6.64 -1.49 -4.88
N SER A 54 5.93 -1.31 -3.77
CA SER A 54 6.47 -0.64 -2.58
C SER A 54 7.53 -1.49 -1.87
N ALA A 55 7.40 -2.83 -1.91
CA ALA A 55 8.42 -3.73 -1.38
C ALA A 55 9.71 -3.66 -2.21
N GLU A 56 9.60 -3.70 -3.53
CA GLU A 56 10.74 -3.52 -4.44
C GLU A 56 11.43 -2.16 -4.23
N GLN A 57 10.64 -1.10 -4.04
CA GLN A 57 11.18 0.24 -3.75
C GLN A 57 11.91 0.29 -2.40
N ALA A 58 11.35 -0.33 -1.36
CA ALA A 58 11.97 -0.38 -0.05
C ALA A 58 13.31 -1.12 -0.07
N GLU A 59 13.43 -2.20 -0.83
CA GLU A 59 14.69 -2.92 -1.06
C GLU A 59 15.70 -2.05 -1.83
N ALA A 60 15.27 -1.35 -2.87
CA ALA A 60 16.13 -0.51 -3.69
C ALA A 60 16.66 0.73 -2.93
N GLU A 61 15.82 1.36 -2.11
CA GLU A 61 16.15 2.56 -1.34
C GLU A 61 16.74 2.24 0.05
N GLY A 62 16.64 0.98 0.50
CA GLY A 62 17.10 0.53 1.81
C GLY A 62 16.27 1.10 2.96
N THR A 63 14.98 1.42 2.75
CA THR A 63 14.12 1.94 3.81
C THR A 63 13.81 0.85 4.83
N THR A 64 13.80 1.20 6.12
CA THR A 64 13.53 0.24 7.20
C THR A 64 12.31 0.61 8.03
N ILE A 65 11.69 -0.40 8.61
CA ILE A 65 10.61 -0.30 9.60
C ILE A 65 11.04 -0.97 10.91
N ARG A 66 10.39 -0.57 12.00
CA ARG A 66 10.61 -1.19 13.32
C ARG A 66 9.60 -2.32 13.55
N VAL A 67 10.11 -3.52 13.80
CA VAL A 67 9.32 -4.69 14.18
C VAL A 67 9.48 -4.90 15.69
N TYR A 68 8.44 -4.56 16.45
CA TYR A 68 8.48 -4.60 17.91
C TYR A 68 8.25 -6.02 18.43
N SER A 69 9.18 -6.53 19.25
CA SER A 69 9.03 -7.79 19.99
C SER A 69 8.46 -7.57 21.40
N SER A 70 8.60 -6.35 21.93
CA SER A 70 7.99 -5.90 23.19
C SER A 70 7.87 -4.37 23.18
N LYS A 71 7.37 -3.78 24.27
CA LYS A 71 7.19 -2.32 24.38
C LYS A 71 8.49 -1.53 24.10
N ASP A 72 9.62 -2.04 24.58
CA ASP A 72 10.90 -1.33 24.54
C ASP A 72 11.92 -1.99 23.60
N ASN A 73 11.61 -3.14 23.00
CA ASN A 73 12.52 -3.85 22.08
C ASN A 73 11.92 -3.97 20.68
N TYR A 74 12.74 -3.64 19.68
CA TYR A 74 12.41 -3.80 18.26
C TYR A 74 13.64 -4.18 17.43
N THR A 75 13.41 -4.80 16.27
CA THR A 75 14.39 -4.98 15.21
C THR A 75 14.09 -4.03 14.05
N GLU A 76 15.10 -3.66 13.27
CA GLU A 76 14.90 -2.94 12.02
C GLU A 76 14.94 -3.92 10.85
N GLU A 77 13.92 -3.87 10.01
CA GLU A 77 13.77 -4.72 8.85
C GLU A 77 13.47 -3.85 7.63
N VAL A 78 13.93 -4.25 6.44
CA VAL A 78 13.62 -3.54 5.19
C VAL A 78 12.11 -3.53 4.99
N GLY A 79 11.55 -2.36 4.71
CA GLY A 79 10.12 -2.22 4.53
C GLY A 79 9.66 -0.78 4.42
N PHE A 80 8.34 -0.61 4.37
CA PHE A 80 7.68 0.68 4.21
C PHE A 80 6.45 0.77 5.12
N SER A 81 6.01 1.98 5.41
CA SER A 81 4.81 2.25 6.21
C SER A 81 3.68 2.79 5.35
N MET A 82 2.45 2.32 5.58
CA MET A 82 1.25 2.87 4.97
C MET A 82 0.45 3.65 6.00
N TRP A 83 0.03 4.86 5.65
CA TRP A 83 -0.73 5.74 6.52
C TRP A 83 -2.21 5.74 6.17
N GLY A 84 -3.06 5.73 7.19
CA GLY A 84 -4.51 5.80 7.06
C GLY A 84 -5.09 6.91 7.94
N GLY A 85 -6.19 7.50 7.50
CA GLY A 85 -6.97 8.44 8.29
C GLY A 85 -8.13 7.74 8.98
N ILE A 86 -8.44 8.16 10.21
CA ILE A 86 -9.57 7.65 10.98
C ILE A 86 -10.50 8.80 11.40
N TRP A 87 -11.81 8.55 11.33
CA TRP A 87 -12.88 9.42 11.82
C TRP A 87 -13.88 8.57 12.63
N GLY A 88 -13.88 8.75 13.94
CA GLY A 88 -14.68 7.91 14.85
C GLY A 88 -14.27 6.44 14.74
N THR A 89 -15.23 5.56 14.44
CA THR A 89 -15.01 4.11 14.31
C THR A 89 -14.78 3.65 12.86
N SER A 90 -14.40 4.55 11.95
CA SER A 90 -14.17 4.22 10.54
C SER A 90 -13.04 5.02 9.95
N GLY A 91 -12.35 4.48 8.96
CA GLY A 91 -11.23 5.15 8.32
C GLY A 91 -10.92 4.62 6.94
N LYS A 92 -9.85 5.12 6.34
CA LYS A 92 -9.36 4.63 5.05
C LYS A 92 -7.84 4.75 4.91
N PHE A 93 -7.29 3.85 4.12
CA PHE A 93 -5.95 3.95 3.55
C PHE A 93 -6.08 4.37 2.08
N SER A 94 -5.29 5.37 1.69
CA SER A 94 -5.30 5.94 0.35
C SER A 94 -3.87 6.31 -0.06
N PRO A 95 -2.97 5.32 -0.23
CA PRO A 95 -1.60 5.61 -0.64
C PRO A 95 -1.57 6.20 -2.05
N LEU A 96 -0.57 7.04 -2.31
CA LEU A 96 -0.29 7.56 -3.65
C LEU A 96 0.29 6.43 -4.52
N LYS A 97 0.08 6.53 -5.83
CA LYS A 97 0.82 5.69 -6.77
C LYS A 97 2.33 5.92 -6.58
N PRO A 98 3.15 4.86 -6.55
CA PRO A 98 4.61 5.02 -6.50
C PRO A 98 5.05 5.85 -7.70
N GLU A 99 5.98 6.80 -7.48
CA GLU A 99 6.60 7.53 -8.58
C GLU A 99 7.46 6.54 -9.37
N SER A 100 6.90 6.05 -10.48
CA SER A 100 7.55 5.18 -11.46
C SER A 100 8.17 3.88 -10.90
N LEU A 101 7.46 2.76 -11.06
CA LEU A 101 8.16 1.63 -11.65
C LEU A 101 8.49 2.04 -13.10
N PRO A 102 9.72 1.87 -13.60
CA PRO A 102 9.98 2.06 -15.02
C PRO A 102 9.00 1.15 -15.75
N THR A 103 8.06 1.77 -16.46
CA THR A 103 7.13 1.03 -17.31
C THR A 103 8.02 0.17 -18.18
N LYS A 104 7.95 -1.17 -18.06
CA LYS A 104 8.44 -2.03 -19.12
C LYS A 104 7.57 -1.68 -20.32
N SER A 105 8.01 -0.68 -21.09
CA SER A 105 7.49 -0.40 -22.41
C SER A 105 7.74 -1.69 -23.18
N VAL A 106 6.69 -2.47 -23.36
CA VAL A 106 6.69 -3.50 -24.39
C VAL A 106 6.82 -2.71 -25.69
N SER A 107 8.07 -2.53 -26.12
CA SER A 107 8.41 -2.10 -27.46
C SER A 107 7.79 -3.12 -28.39
N SER A 108 6.65 -2.78 -28.99
CA SER A 108 6.18 -3.39 -30.23
C SER A 108 7.20 -3.02 -31.31
N ARG A 109 8.34 -3.72 -31.29
CA ARG A 109 9.32 -3.71 -32.36
C ARG A 109 8.63 -4.24 -33.63
N GLY A 110 8.85 -3.52 -34.71
CA GLY A 110 7.95 -3.41 -35.85
C GLY A 110 7.62 -4.73 -36.53
N LYS A 111 6.42 -4.76 -37.12
CA LYS A 111 6.13 -5.65 -38.24
C LYS A 111 7.04 -5.23 -39.40
N GLU A 112 8.12 -5.97 -39.63
CA GLU A 112 8.85 -5.92 -40.90
C GLU A 112 7.91 -6.38 -42.01
N ASN A 113 7.67 -5.49 -42.98
CA ASN A 113 7.21 -5.86 -44.31
C ASN A 113 8.32 -6.68 -44.97
N ILE A 114 8.08 -7.97 -45.21
CA ILE A 114 8.92 -8.77 -46.09
C ILE A 114 8.19 -8.88 -47.44
N PRO A 115 8.69 -8.27 -48.53
CA PRO A 115 8.28 -8.64 -49.87
C PRO A 115 9.08 -9.85 -50.35
N PHE A 116 8.38 -10.88 -50.82
CA PHE A 116 8.84 -11.76 -51.89
C PHE A 116 7.70 -11.90 -52.90
#